data_AF-L0DW23-F1
#
_entry.id   AF-L0DW23-F1
#
_cell.length_a   1.000
_cell.length_b   1.000
_cell.length_c   1.000
_cell.angle_alpha   90.00
_cell.angle_beta   90.00
_cell.angle_gamma   90.00
#
_symmetry.space_group_name_H-M   'P 1'
#
loop_
_entity.id
_entity.type
_entity.pdbx_description
1 polymer ?
#
loop_
_entity_poly.entity_id
_entity_poly.type
_entity_poly.pdbx_seq_one_letter_code
_entity_poly.pdbx_strand_id
1 'polypeptide(L)'
;MLHTVNKSPFERNTLASCLGHAKAGSDILLIEDGVYASVRGTSHEDMVRSAVGQHNVFVLGPDLLARGMNPEQLIEGIAVVDYGDFVDLTAKHDKVQAWL
;
A
#
# COMPACT_ATOMS: atom_id res chain seq x y z
N MET A 1 -9.47 -7.38 -7.20
CA MET A 1 -9.15 -6.04 -7.74
C MET A 1 -7.88 -5.58 -7.08
N LEU A 2 -6.99 -4.95 -7.84
CA LEU A 2 -5.82 -4.25 -7.30
C LEU A 2 -6.19 -2.79 -7.07
N HIS A 3 -5.94 -2.27 -5.87
CA HIS A 3 -6.00 -0.84 -5.60
C HIS A 3 -4.59 -0.28 -5.50
N THR A 4 -4.32 0.84 -6.18
CA THR A 4 -3.07 1.58 -6.03
C THR A 4 -3.32 2.90 -5.31
N VAL A 5 -2.45 3.24 -4.35
CA VAL A 5 -2.51 4.48 -3.59
C VAL A 5 -1.16 5.17 -3.69
N ASN A 6 -1.14 6.37 -4.28
CA ASN A 6 0.09 7.09 -4.58
C ASN A 6 0.34 8.34 -3.71
N LYS A 7 -0.56 8.63 -2.76
CA LYS A 7 -0.47 9.83 -1.90
C LYS A 7 -0.20 9.47 -0.46
N SER A 8 0.61 10.32 0.17
CA SER A 8 0.92 10.24 1.59
C SER A 8 -0.37 10.28 2.42
N PRO A 9 -0.52 9.40 3.43
CA PRO A 9 -1.66 9.44 4.34
C PRO A 9 -1.63 10.70 5.22
N PHE A 10 -0.49 11.41 5.28
CA PHE A 10 -0.34 12.67 6.01
C PHE A 10 -0.77 13.90 5.19
N GLU A 11 -0.94 13.75 3.87
CA GLU A 11 -1.34 14.84 2.98
C GLU A 11 -2.79 14.68 2.51
N ARG A 12 -3.19 13.45 2.16
CA ARG A 12 -4.52 13.17 1.59
C ARG A 12 -5.21 12.01 2.28
N ASN A 13 -6.54 12.02 2.23
CA ASN A 13 -7.40 10.93 2.72
C ASN A 13 -7.51 9.74 1.73
N THR A 14 -6.74 9.75 0.64
CA THR A 14 -6.79 8.77 -0.47
C THR A 14 -6.70 7.32 0.03
N LEU A 15 -5.82 7.03 0.99
CA LEU A 15 -5.71 5.70 1.59
C LEU A 15 -6.98 5.31 2.38
N ALA A 16 -7.50 6.20 3.22
CA ALA A 16 -8.70 5.94 4.00
C ALA A 16 -9.92 5.70 3.09
N SER A 17 -10.06 6.49 2.03
CA SER A 17 -11.09 6.28 1.00
C SER A 17 -10.92 4.95 0.28
N CYS A 18 -9.69 4.58 -0.09
CA CYS A 18 -9.38 3.28 -0.69
C CYS A 18 -9.82 2.12 0.22
N LEU A 19 -9.39 2.12 1.48
CA LEU A 19 -9.71 1.06 2.43
C LEU A 19 -11.20 0.95 2.72
N GLY A 20 -11.93 2.08 2.75
CA GLY A 20 -13.40 2.07 2.93
C GLY A 20 -14.19 1.45 1.76
N HIS A 21 -13.58 1.32 0.58
CA HIS A 21 -14.22 0.73 -0.61
C HIS A 21 -13.62 -0.62 -1.03
N ALA A 22 -12.46 -0.98 -0.49
CA ALA A 22 -11.81 -2.25 -0.75
C ALA A 22 -12.71 -3.40 -0.27
N LYS A 23 -12.95 -4.37 -1.15
CA LYS A 23 -13.74 -5.57 -0.82
C LYS A 23 -12.83 -6.72 -0.43
N ALA A 24 -13.37 -7.73 0.26
CA ALA A 24 -12.65 -8.97 0.54
C ALA A 24 -12.01 -9.54 -0.74
N GLY A 25 -10.76 -10.00 -0.63
CA GLY A 25 -9.97 -10.48 -1.77
C GLY A 25 -9.35 -9.39 -2.66
N SER A 26 -9.49 -8.11 -2.29
CA SER A 26 -8.75 -7.03 -2.94
C SER A 26 -7.32 -6.94 -2.40
N ASP A 27 -6.38 -6.64 -3.28
CA ASP A 27 -4.99 -6.37 -2.94
C ASP A 27 -4.76 -4.84 -2.96
N ILE A 28 -3.94 -4.33 -2.03
CA ILE A 28 -3.61 -2.90 -1.91
C ILE A 28 -2.12 -2.72 -2.18
N LEU A 29 -1.75 -1.86 -3.11
CA LEU A 29 -0.36 -1.50 -3.40
C LEU A 29 -0.11 -0.01 -3.10
N LEU A 30 0.84 0.24 -2.21
CA LEU A 30 1.33 1.56 -1.85
C LEU A 30 2.51 1.91 -2.77
N ILE A 31 2.37 2.99 -3.54
CA ILE A 31 3.39 3.52 -4.48
C ILE A 31 3.62 5.01 -4.22
N GLU A 32 4.62 5.61 -4.85
CA GLU A 32 4.98 7.02 -4.71
C GLU A 32 4.95 7.45 -3.24
N ASP A 33 4.25 8.53 -2.87
CA ASP A 33 4.18 9.00 -1.49
C ASP A 33 3.26 8.12 -0.62
N GLY A 34 2.49 7.21 -1.20
CA GLY A 34 1.71 6.22 -0.48
C GLY A 34 2.55 5.30 0.41
N VAL A 35 3.85 5.12 0.09
CA VAL A 35 4.73 4.26 0.88
C VAL A 35 4.92 4.75 2.32
N TYR A 36 4.69 6.03 2.62
CA TYR A 36 4.75 6.55 3.99
C TYR A 36 3.72 5.90 4.93
N ALA A 37 2.64 5.34 4.40
CA ALA A 37 1.65 4.60 5.18
C ALA A 37 2.17 3.25 5.70
N SER A 38 3.22 2.69 5.08
CA SER A 38 3.71 1.36 5.42
C SER A 38 4.64 1.31 6.64
N VAL A 39 5.00 2.47 7.22
CA VAL A 39 6.01 2.59 8.28
C VAL A 39 5.38 2.51 9.68
N ARG A 40 6.03 1.77 10.59
CA ARG A 40 5.65 1.68 12.01
C ARG A 40 5.92 2.99 12.76
N GLY A 41 5.21 3.20 13.85
CA GLY A 41 5.31 4.38 14.72
C GLY A 41 4.63 5.62 14.16
N THR A 42 3.87 5.50 13.06
CA THR A 42 3.13 6.61 12.47
C THR A 42 1.73 6.72 13.07
N SER A 43 1.11 7.91 12.96
CA SER A 43 -0.29 8.11 13.37
C SER A 43 -1.32 7.31 12.56
N HIS A 44 -0.88 6.63 11.49
CA HIS A 44 -1.73 5.83 10.60
C HIS A 44 -1.51 4.32 10.76
N GLU A 45 -0.62 3.89 11.65
CA GLU A 45 -0.26 2.48 11.81
C GLU A 45 -1.46 1.58 12.12
N ASP A 46 -2.34 1.98 13.05
CA ASP A 46 -3.50 1.17 13.45
C ASP A 46 -4.48 0.92 12.30
N MET A 47 -4.68 1.93 11.45
CA MET A 47 -5.49 1.82 10.24
C MET A 47 -4.88 0.81 9.27
N VAL A 48 -3.56 0.87 9.07
CA VAL A 48 -2.88 -0.03 8.14
C VAL A 48 -2.76 -1.46 8.70
N ARG A 49 -2.56 -1.64 10.01
CA ARG A 49 -2.64 -2.96 10.65
C ARG A 49 -4.01 -3.59 10.49
N SER A 50 -5.07 -2.80 10.63
CA SER A 50 -6.43 -3.26 10.38
C SER A 50 -6.63 -3.67 8.92
N ALA A 51 -6.03 -2.95 7.98
CA ALA A 51 -6.06 -3.30 6.56
C ALA A 51 -5.30 -4.60 6.26
N VAL A 52 -4.11 -4.80 6.84
CA VAL A 52 -3.31 -6.04 6.70
C VAL A 52 -4.10 -7.26 7.21
N GLY A 53 -4.94 -7.10 8.23
CA GLY A 53 -5.81 -8.17 8.72
C GLY A 53 -6.96 -8.55 7.77
N GLN A 54 -7.25 -7.74 6.74
CA GLN A 54 -8.39 -7.90 5.83
C GLN A 54 -7.99 -8.07 4.36
N HIS A 55 -6.82 -7.58 3.98
CA HIS A 55 -6.32 -7.48 2.62
C HIS A 55 -4.83 -7.82 2.56
N ASN A 56 -4.36 -8.30 1.40
CA ASN A 56 -2.93 -8.32 1.15
C ASN A 56 -2.47 -6.89 0.86
N VAL A 57 -1.53 -6.39 1.65
CA VAL A 57 -0.97 -5.05 1.50
C VAL A 57 0.46 -5.16 1.02
N PHE A 58 0.76 -4.45 -0.06
CA PHE A 58 2.04 -4.40 -0.71
C PHE A 58 2.59 -2.98 -0.69
N VAL A 59 3.90 -2.84 -0.72
CA VAL A 59 4.60 -1.55 -0.86
C VAL A 59 5.70 -1.66 -1.89
N LEU A 60 5.80 -0.66 -2.77
CA LEU A 60 6.80 -0.64 -3.82
C LEU A 60 8.19 -0.29 -3.23
N GLY A 61 9.08 -1.27 -3.22
CA GLY A 61 10.44 -1.18 -2.70
C GLY A 61 11.26 -0.03 -3.29
N PRO A 62 11.27 0.17 -4.63
CA PRO A 62 11.93 1.32 -5.23
C PRO A 62 11.51 2.67 -4.64
N ASP A 63 10.22 2.87 -4.35
CA ASP A 63 9.70 4.11 -3.77
C ASP A 63 10.06 4.28 -2.28
N LEU A 64 10.11 3.18 -1.53
CA LEU A 64 10.60 3.17 -0.15
C LEU A 64 12.07 3.61 -0.09
N LEU A 65 12.90 3.00 -0.91
CA LEU A 65 14.33 3.26 -0.96
C LEU A 65 14.62 4.70 -1.41
N ALA A 66 13.88 5.19 -2.41
CA ALA A 66 13.99 6.57 -2.88
C ALA A 66 13.66 7.61 -1.78
N ARG A 67 12.85 7.23 -0.78
CA ARG A 67 12.48 8.06 0.38
C ARG A 67 13.34 7.80 1.63
N GLY A 68 14.40 6.98 1.51
CA GLY A 68 15.32 6.69 2.60
C GLY A 68 14.74 5.79 3.70
N MET A 69 13.73 4.98 3.36
CA MET A 69 13.10 4.03 4.28
C MET A 69 13.52 2.61 3.96
N ASN A 70 13.70 1.81 5.01
CA ASN A 70 14.13 0.43 4.88
C ASN A 70 13.02 -0.57 5.27
N PRO A 71 13.00 -1.78 4.69
CA PRO A 71 12.02 -2.82 5.01
C PRO A 71 11.90 -3.14 6.50
N GLU A 72 12.96 -2.99 7.30
CA GLU A 72 12.92 -3.27 8.73
C GLU A 72 12.02 -2.31 9.49
N GLN A 73 11.65 -1.16 8.92
CA GLN A 73 10.78 -0.14 9.54
C GLN A 73 9.29 -0.40 9.27
N LEU A 74 8.96 -1.38 8.44
CA LEU A 74 7.59 -1.58 7.92
C LEU A 74 6.66 -2.26 8.91
N ILE A 75 5.38 -1.95 8.83
CA ILE A 75 4.33 -2.66 9.56
C ILE A 75 4.37 -4.14 9.15
N GLU A 76 4.35 -5.02 10.14
CA GLU A 76 4.37 -6.47 9.92
C GLU A 76 3.17 -6.91 9.06
N GLY A 77 3.44 -7.81 8.11
CA GLY A 77 2.44 -8.31 7.16
C GLY A 77 2.32 -7.50 5.86
N ILE A 78 3.02 -6.36 5.73
CA ILE A 78 3.18 -5.68 4.44
C ILE A 78 4.29 -6.37 3.63
N ALA A 79 3.99 -6.76 2.40
CA ALA A 79 4.95 -7.33 1.48
C ALA A 79 5.65 -6.24 0.65
N VAL A 80 6.99 -6.29 0.60
CA VAL A 80 7.78 -5.40 -0.28
C VAL A 80 7.86 -6.03 -1.67
N VAL A 81 7.55 -5.25 -2.69
CA VAL A 81 7.51 -5.69 -4.09
C VAL A 81 8.34 -4.77 -4.98
N ASP A 82 8.79 -5.27 -6.14
CA ASP A 82 9.42 -4.45 -7.18
C ASP A 82 8.45 -4.13 -8.34
N TYR A 83 8.98 -3.57 -9.43
CA TYR A 83 8.16 -3.25 -10.61
C TYR A 83 7.70 -4.49 -11.38
N GLY A 84 8.47 -5.58 -11.38
CA GLY A 84 8.06 -6.84 -11.98
C GLY A 84 6.88 -7.43 -11.21
N ASP A 85 6.98 -7.46 -9.89
CA ASP A 85 5.88 -7.86 -9.00
C ASP A 85 4.66 -6.94 -9.15
N PHE A 86 4.84 -5.63 -9.35
CA PHE A 86 3.73 -4.72 -9.64
C PHE A 86 3.04 -5.11 -10.96
N VAL A 87 3.80 -5.39 -12.02
CA VAL A 87 3.23 -5.90 -13.28
C VAL A 87 2.44 -7.19 -13.01
N ASP A 88 2.98 -8.13 -12.26
CA ASP A 88 2.30 -9.39 -11.92
C ASP A 88 1.02 -9.16 -11.12
N LEU A 89 1.02 -8.23 -10.15
CA LEU A 89 -0.18 -7.84 -9.42
C LEU A 89 -1.25 -7.26 -10.35
N THR A 90 -0.87 -6.45 -11.34
CA THR A 90 -1.84 -5.92 -12.31
C THR A 90 -2.41 -7.01 -13.21
N ALA A 91 -1.60 -8.00 -13.59
CA ALA A 91 -2.03 -9.13 -14.43
C ALA A 91 -2.90 -10.15 -13.66
N LYS A 92 -2.65 -10.32 -12.35
CA LYS A 92 -3.41 -11.21 -11.46
C LYS A 92 -4.86 -10.78 -11.26
N HIS A 93 -5.17 -9.48 -11.36
CA HIS A 93 -6.50 -8.94 -11.05
C HIS A 93 -7.20 -8.42 -12.31
N ASP A 94 -8.49 -8.72 -12.47
CA ASP A 94 -9.29 -8.26 -13.61
C ASP A 94 -9.40 -6.72 -13.74
N LYS A 95 -9.11 -5.99 -12.65
CA LYS A 95 -9.24 -4.54 -12.56
C LYS A 95 -8.17 -3.93 -11.67
N VAL A 96 -7.66 -2.78 -12.10
CA VAL A 96 -6.81 -1.89 -11.32
C VAL A 96 -7.58 -0.58 -11.06
N GLN A 97 -7.69 -0.19 -9.80
CA GLN A 97 -8.33 1.05 -9.37
C GLN A 97 -7.26 1.97 -8.77
N ALA A 98 -6.93 3.04 -9.47
CA ALA A 98 -6.01 4.07 -8.98
C ALA A 98 -6.75 5.09 -8.10
N TRP A 99 -6.20 5.37 -6.93
CA TRP A 99 -6.67 6.42 -6.03
C TRP A 99 -5.63 7.55 -6.00
N LEU A 100 -6.03 8.76 -6.41
CA LEU A 100 -5.15 9.92 -6.68
C LEU A 100 -5.31 11.05 -5.66
#